data_AF-A0A1Z9EID1-F1
#
_entry.id   AF-A0A1Z9EID1-F1
#
_cell.length_a   1.000
_cell.length_b   1.000
_cell.length_c   1.000
_cell.angle_alpha   90.00
_cell.angle_beta   90.00
_cell.angle_gamma   90.00
#
_symmetry.space_group_name_H-M   'P 1'
#
loop_
_entity.id
_entity.type
_entity.pdbx_description
1 polymer ?
#
loop_
_entity_poly.entity_id
_entity_poly.type
_entity_poly.pdbx_seq_one_letter_code
_entity_poly.pdbx_strand_id
1 'polypeptide(L)'
;MSTPTKIYLDESEMPTRWYNVVADLPAPPPPPLHPGTHQPATGEDFAALFPKALIEQEMSAERYIDIPGEILDVYRLWRPSPLFRAHRLEKLLDTPARIYYKYEGVSPAGSHKPNTAVPQVWYNAQEGIRKLTTETGAGQWGSSLAFACAQFGLECEIWQVAASYRAKPYRRTMMEIWGGQVHPSPSGVTDYGKQLLAQDPDHPGSLGIAISEAVAEAVKDPTIRYALGSVLNHVLLHQTIIGEEALLQLAKVDETPDVLVGCTGGGSNFGGLAFPFLREKL
;
A
#
# COMPACT_ATOMS: atom_id res chain seq x y z
N MET A 1 6.22 -8.04 -36.17
CA MET A 1 7.18 -8.56 -35.17
C MET A 1 6.39 -9.30 -34.11
N SER A 2 6.87 -10.42 -33.56
CA SER A 2 6.18 -11.10 -32.46
C SER A 2 6.19 -10.20 -31.22
N THR A 3 5.03 -9.99 -30.58
CA THR A 3 4.95 -9.23 -29.32
C THR A 3 5.93 -9.82 -28.30
N PRO A 4 6.78 -9.01 -27.65
CA PRO A 4 7.71 -9.52 -26.65
C PRO A 4 6.96 -10.11 -25.45
N THR A 5 7.50 -11.17 -24.86
CA THR A 5 6.90 -11.79 -23.65
C THR A 5 6.98 -10.89 -22.43
N LYS A 6 8.02 -10.05 -22.35
CA LYS A 6 8.22 -9.10 -21.26
C LYS A 6 8.34 -7.70 -21.86
N ILE A 7 7.60 -6.76 -21.31
CA ILE A 7 7.57 -5.38 -21.74
C ILE A 7 8.07 -4.54 -20.56
N TYR A 8 9.23 -3.92 -20.75
CA TYR A 8 9.90 -3.13 -19.75
C TYR A 8 9.77 -1.64 -20.07
N LEU A 9 9.89 -0.83 -19.04
CA LEU A 9 10.20 0.59 -19.14
C LEU A 9 11.61 0.78 -18.56
N ASP A 10 12.40 1.65 -19.17
CA ASP A 10 13.66 2.07 -18.57
C ASP A 10 13.36 2.98 -17.35
N GLU A 11 14.30 3.10 -16.41
CA GLU A 11 14.13 3.97 -15.24
C GLU A 11 13.86 5.44 -15.61
N SER A 12 14.36 5.89 -16.76
CA SER A 12 14.09 7.23 -17.30
C SER A 12 12.65 7.42 -17.78
N GLU A 13 11.90 6.34 -17.98
CA GLU A 13 10.50 6.35 -18.40
C GLU A 13 9.54 6.16 -17.21
N MET A 14 10.07 6.00 -15.99
CA MET A 14 9.26 5.84 -14.79
C MET A 14 8.37 7.08 -14.56
N PRO A 15 7.05 6.93 -14.34
CA PRO A 15 6.19 8.05 -14.01
C PRO A 15 6.68 8.81 -12.79
N THR A 16 6.67 10.14 -12.86
CA THR A 16 7.13 11.03 -11.78
C THR A 16 5.99 11.70 -11.02
N ARG A 17 4.74 11.30 -11.30
CA ARG A 17 3.53 11.85 -10.69
C ARG A 17 2.55 10.72 -10.41
N TRP A 18 1.84 10.81 -9.28
CA TRP A 18 0.68 10.00 -9.02
C TRP A 18 -0.58 10.64 -9.61
N TYR A 19 -1.52 9.81 -10.04
CA TYR A 19 -2.81 10.22 -10.54
C TYR A 19 -3.90 10.11 -9.46
N ASN A 20 -4.68 11.16 -9.28
CA ASN A 20 -5.79 11.21 -8.34
C ASN A 20 -7.12 11.10 -9.09
N VAL A 21 -7.79 9.96 -8.95
CA VAL A 21 -9.09 9.72 -9.61
C VAL A 21 -10.17 10.72 -9.18
N VAL A 22 -10.08 11.27 -7.96
CA VAL A 22 -11.08 12.20 -7.41
C VAL A 22 -11.27 13.44 -8.28
N ALA A 23 -10.23 13.88 -8.97
CA ALA A 23 -10.29 15.05 -9.86
C ALA A 23 -11.18 14.84 -11.10
N ASP A 24 -11.41 13.59 -11.51
CA ASP A 24 -12.12 13.24 -12.73
C ASP A 24 -13.43 12.47 -12.45
N LEU A 25 -13.75 12.17 -11.19
CA LEU A 25 -15.04 11.56 -10.84
C LEU A 25 -16.20 12.53 -11.12
N PRO A 26 -17.37 12.05 -11.60
CA PRO A 26 -18.54 12.89 -11.86
C PRO A 26 -19.04 13.67 -10.63
N ALA A 27 -18.80 13.12 -9.44
CA ALA A 27 -18.99 13.76 -8.16
C ALA A 27 -17.91 13.26 -7.19
N PRO A 28 -17.45 14.08 -6.23
CA PRO A 28 -16.47 13.65 -5.25
C PRO A 28 -17.02 12.51 -4.39
N PRO A 29 -16.14 11.62 -3.86
CA PRO A 29 -16.57 10.58 -2.95
C PRO A 29 -17.20 11.22 -1.68
N PRO A 30 -18.17 10.55 -1.04
CA PRO A 30 -18.70 10.99 0.24
C PRO A 30 -17.56 11.18 1.26
N PRO A 31 -17.57 12.26 2.05
CA PRO A 31 -16.52 12.49 3.03
C PRO A 31 -16.54 11.38 4.10
N PRO A 32 -15.38 11.03 4.67
CA PRO A 32 -15.34 10.18 5.85
C PRO A 32 -16.14 10.83 6.99
N LEU A 33 -16.77 10.01 7.83
CA LEU A 33 -17.53 10.50 8.99
C LEU A 33 -16.73 10.28 10.27
N HIS A 34 -16.74 11.26 11.17
CA HIS A 34 -16.13 11.13 12.49
C HIS A 34 -16.93 10.09 13.32
N PRO A 35 -16.27 9.08 13.90
CA PRO A 35 -16.96 7.92 14.50
C PRO A 35 -17.81 8.27 15.73
N GLY A 36 -17.53 9.38 16.42
CA GLY A 36 -18.33 9.85 17.56
C GLY A 36 -19.51 10.78 17.21
N THR A 37 -19.33 11.71 16.27
CA THR A 37 -20.33 12.76 15.95
C THR A 37 -21.18 12.40 14.73
N HIS A 38 -20.72 11.43 13.94
CA HIS A 38 -21.28 11.04 12.64
C HIS A 38 -21.39 12.19 11.62
N GLN A 39 -20.64 13.28 11.84
CA GLN A 39 -20.51 14.39 10.90
C GLN A 39 -19.28 14.17 10.00
N PRO A 40 -19.20 14.84 8.83
CA PRO A 40 -17.99 14.81 8.00
C PRO A 40 -16.74 15.13 8.82
N ALA A 41 -15.77 14.23 8.78
CA ALA A 41 -14.48 14.38 9.43
C ALA A 41 -13.64 15.46 8.72
N THR A 42 -12.95 16.25 9.53
CA THR A 42 -11.99 17.27 9.11
C THR A 42 -10.58 16.69 9.07
N GLY A 43 -9.63 17.41 8.46
CA GLY A 43 -8.23 17.00 8.49
C GLY A 43 -7.65 16.90 9.91
N GLU A 44 -8.14 17.71 10.85
CA GLU A 44 -7.71 17.69 12.25
C GLU A 44 -8.09 16.38 12.95
N ASP A 45 -9.22 15.77 12.56
CA ASP A 45 -9.64 14.47 13.09
C ASP A 45 -8.68 13.33 12.70
N PHE A 46 -7.90 13.52 11.63
CA PHE A 46 -6.86 12.58 11.19
C PHE A 46 -5.47 12.89 11.75
N ALA A 47 -5.26 14.07 12.33
CA ALA A 47 -3.94 14.55 12.77
C ALA A 47 -3.36 13.75 13.95
N ALA A 48 -4.17 12.90 14.60
CA ALA A 48 -3.70 11.93 15.60
C ALA A 48 -3.01 10.72 14.96
N LEU A 49 -3.34 10.39 13.70
CA LEU A 49 -2.87 9.17 13.03
C LEU A 49 -1.88 9.46 11.91
N PHE A 50 -2.11 10.52 11.13
CA PHE A 50 -1.36 10.79 9.91
C PHE A 50 -0.59 12.12 9.97
N PRO A 51 0.57 12.20 9.31
CA PRO A 51 1.28 13.45 9.07
C PRO A 51 0.43 14.38 8.17
N LYS A 52 0.66 15.68 8.29
CA LYS A 52 -0.08 16.72 7.57
C LYS A 52 -0.05 16.48 6.06
N ALA A 53 1.09 16.11 5.49
CA ALA A 53 1.20 15.89 4.06
C ALA A 53 0.28 14.76 3.53
N LEU A 54 0.11 13.67 4.30
CA LEU A 54 -0.80 12.59 3.90
C LEU A 54 -2.28 13.00 4.04
N ILE A 55 -2.61 13.84 5.02
CA ILE A 55 -3.96 14.40 5.19
C ILE A 55 -4.30 15.31 4.01
N GLU A 56 -3.36 16.16 3.58
CA GLU A 56 -3.54 17.02 2.41
C GLU A 56 -3.79 16.20 1.14
N GLN A 57 -3.08 15.08 0.96
CA GLN A 57 -3.33 14.17 -0.16
C GLN A 57 -4.68 13.46 -0.06
N GLU A 58 -5.07 13.01 1.14
CA GLU A 58 -6.36 12.35 1.35
C GLU A 58 -7.52 13.26 0.93
N MET A 59 -7.40 14.56 1.23
CA MET A 59 -8.41 15.59 0.94
C MET A 59 -8.21 16.29 -0.42
N SER A 60 -7.19 15.92 -1.19
CA SER A 60 -6.84 16.61 -2.42
C SER A 60 -7.83 16.35 -3.55
N ALA A 61 -8.15 17.42 -4.29
CA ALA A 61 -8.85 17.38 -5.57
C ALA A 61 -7.90 17.65 -6.76
N GLU A 62 -6.59 17.79 -6.52
CA GLU A 62 -5.62 17.95 -7.59
C GLU A 62 -5.49 16.65 -8.38
N ARG A 63 -5.51 16.74 -9.71
CA ARG A 63 -5.44 15.56 -10.60
C ARG A 63 -4.11 14.82 -10.52
N TYR A 64 -3.02 15.53 -10.31
CA TYR A 64 -1.69 14.96 -10.25
C TYR A 64 -0.95 15.50 -9.04
N ILE A 65 -0.24 14.61 -8.35
CA ILE A 65 0.66 14.96 -7.25
C ILE A 65 2.06 14.47 -7.63
N ASP A 66 3.04 15.37 -7.60
CA ASP A 66 4.42 15.03 -7.92
C ASP A 66 5.00 14.06 -6.90
N ILE A 67 5.78 13.09 -7.38
CA ILE A 67 6.49 12.13 -6.53
C ILE A 67 7.82 12.77 -6.12
N PRO A 68 8.07 12.98 -4.81
CA PRO A 68 9.34 13.47 -4.31
C PRO A 68 10.54 12.65 -4.82
N GLY A 69 11.66 13.33 -5.09
CA GLY A 69 12.87 12.71 -5.65
C GLY A 69 13.39 11.54 -4.80
N GLU A 70 13.42 11.69 -3.48
CA GLU A 70 13.87 10.62 -2.56
C GLU A 70 12.95 9.40 -2.56
N ILE A 71 11.65 9.58 -2.86
CA ILE A 71 10.72 8.46 -3.05
C ILE A 71 11.01 7.77 -4.39
N LEU A 72 11.27 8.53 -5.45
CA LEU A 72 11.69 7.97 -6.75
C LEU A 72 13.00 7.18 -6.63
N ASP A 73 13.96 7.67 -5.83
CA ASP A 73 15.22 6.98 -5.55
C ASP A 73 14.99 5.60 -4.94
N VAL A 74 14.08 5.49 -3.98
CA VAL A 74 13.70 4.19 -3.40
C VAL A 74 12.90 3.34 -4.39
N TYR A 75 11.99 3.92 -5.18
CA TYR A 75 11.24 3.17 -6.19
C TYR A 75 12.13 2.50 -7.23
N ARG A 76 13.24 3.13 -7.63
CA ARG A 76 14.20 2.55 -8.59
C ARG A 76 14.78 1.20 -8.14
N LEU A 77 14.69 0.86 -6.84
CA LEU A 77 15.07 -0.47 -6.35
C LEU A 77 14.23 -1.61 -6.96
N TRP A 78 13.01 -1.35 -7.46
CA TRP A 78 12.19 -2.38 -8.12
C TRP A 78 11.27 -1.89 -9.25
N ARG A 79 11.14 -0.58 -9.45
CA ARG A 79 10.29 0.02 -10.48
C ARG A 79 11.13 0.59 -11.62
N PRO A 80 10.63 0.57 -12.86
CA PRO A 80 9.30 0.08 -13.27
C PRO A 80 9.09 -1.43 -13.20
N SER A 81 7.89 -1.87 -12.78
CA SER A 81 7.60 -3.31 -12.71
C SER A 81 7.28 -3.86 -14.11
N PRO A 82 7.64 -5.11 -14.43
CA PRO A 82 7.42 -5.66 -15.76
C PRO A 82 5.93 -5.93 -16.05
N LEU A 83 5.53 -5.68 -17.30
CA LEU A 83 4.30 -6.19 -17.88
C LEU A 83 4.64 -7.42 -18.73
N PHE A 84 3.93 -8.52 -18.50
CA PHE A 84 4.16 -9.77 -19.23
C PHE A 84 2.98 -10.12 -20.11
N ARG A 85 3.26 -10.76 -21.24
CA ARG A 85 2.25 -11.47 -22.04
C ARG A 85 2.27 -12.96 -21.72
N ALA A 86 1.12 -13.51 -21.36
CA ALA A 86 0.97 -14.88 -20.88
C ALA A 86 0.73 -15.89 -22.02
N HIS A 87 1.63 -15.94 -23.03
CA HIS A 87 1.46 -16.79 -24.22
C HIS A 87 1.12 -18.26 -23.94
N ARG A 88 1.69 -18.85 -22.87
CA ARG A 88 1.41 -20.23 -22.48
C ARG A 88 0.01 -20.41 -21.90
N LEU A 89 -0.49 -19.42 -21.17
CA LEU A 89 -1.85 -19.41 -20.66
C LEU A 89 -2.85 -19.19 -21.81
N GLU A 90 -2.56 -18.27 -22.74
CA GLU A 90 -3.33 -18.07 -23.97
C GLU A 90 -3.49 -19.40 -24.73
N LYS A 91 -2.37 -20.12 -24.95
CA LYS A 91 -2.36 -21.43 -25.61
C LYS A 91 -3.11 -22.51 -24.83
N LEU A 92 -2.96 -22.56 -23.50
CA LEU A 92 -3.63 -23.55 -22.66
C LEU A 92 -5.15 -23.39 -22.70
N LEU A 93 -5.63 -22.15 -22.74
CA LEU A 93 -7.05 -21.82 -22.79
C LEU A 93 -7.63 -21.88 -24.20
N ASP A 94 -6.79 -22.11 -25.23
CA ASP A 94 -7.15 -22.02 -26.65
C ASP A 94 -7.96 -20.76 -26.97
N THR A 95 -7.52 -19.62 -26.42
CA THR A 95 -8.24 -18.35 -26.55
C THR A 95 -7.60 -17.45 -27.60
N PRO A 96 -8.41 -16.72 -28.39
CA PRO A 96 -7.91 -15.64 -29.23
C PRO A 96 -7.52 -14.38 -28.43
N ALA A 97 -7.90 -14.31 -27.15
CA ALA A 97 -7.58 -13.17 -26.29
C ALA A 97 -6.08 -13.09 -25.99
N ARG A 98 -5.57 -11.85 -25.91
CA ARG A 98 -4.20 -11.56 -25.48
C ARG A 98 -4.22 -11.26 -24.00
N ILE A 99 -3.47 -12.01 -23.21
CA ILE A 99 -3.51 -11.92 -21.75
C ILE A 99 -2.22 -11.28 -21.25
N TYR A 100 -2.36 -10.10 -20.66
CA TYR A 100 -1.26 -9.38 -20.03
C TYR A 100 -1.40 -9.37 -18.51
N TYR A 101 -0.28 -9.39 -17.79
CA TYR A 101 -0.28 -9.22 -16.34
C TYR A 101 0.86 -8.30 -15.88
N LYS A 102 0.49 -7.28 -15.10
CA LYS A 102 1.41 -6.34 -14.46
C LYS A 102 1.96 -6.97 -13.19
N TYR A 103 3.24 -7.30 -13.17
CA TYR A 103 3.82 -8.12 -12.10
C TYR A 103 4.43 -7.28 -10.97
N GLU A 104 3.59 -6.86 -10.03
CA GLU A 104 4.00 -6.13 -8.81
C GLU A 104 4.73 -7.01 -7.77
N GLY A 105 4.94 -8.30 -8.07
CA GLY A 105 5.66 -9.23 -7.20
C GLY A 105 7.17 -9.02 -7.17
N VAL A 106 7.73 -8.12 -8.00
CA VAL A 106 9.17 -7.85 -8.08
C VAL A 106 9.70 -6.97 -6.94
N SER A 107 8.83 -6.33 -6.17
CA SER A 107 9.27 -5.47 -5.07
C SER A 107 10.01 -6.26 -3.99
N PRO A 108 10.84 -5.62 -3.15
CA PRO A 108 11.52 -6.30 -2.05
C PRO A 108 10.55 -7.05 -1.14
N ALA A 109 9.34 -6.51 -0.93
CA ALA A 109 8.28 -7.13 -0.14
C ALA A 109 7.46 -8.22 -0.88
N GLY A 110 7.68 -8.40 -2.18
CA GLY A 110 6.96 -9.33 -3.05
C GLY A 110 5.49 -8.97 -3.26
N SER A 111 5.15 -7.69 -3.30
CA SER A 111 3.79 -7.17 -3.58
C SER A 111 3.79 -5.69 -3.97
N HIS A 112 2.63 -5.14 -4.31
CA HIS A 112 2.44 -3.71 -4.61
C HIS A 112 2.54 -2.78 -3.38
N LYS A 113 2.53 -3.33 -2.16
CA LYS A 113 2.40 -2.52 -0.94
C LYS A 113 3.55 -1.54 -0.66
N PRO A 114 4.82 -1.77 -1.07
CA PRO A 114 5.87 -0.76 -0.97
C PRO A 114 5.56 0.54 -1.69
N ASN A 115 4.74 0.50 -2.76
CA ASN A 115 4.32 1.69 -3.50
C ASN A 115 3.55 2.70 -2.63
N THR A 116 2.95 2.31 -1.50
CA THR A 116 2.39 3.28 -0.54
C THR A 116 3.17 3.35 0.76
N ALA A 117 3.84 2.26 1.16
CA ALA A 117 4.67 2.28 2.37
C ALA A 117 5.80 3.31 2.26
N VAL A 118 6.52 3.34 1.14
CA VAL A 118 7.66 4.25 0.94
C VAL A 118 7.24 5.72 1.04
N PRO A 119 6.20 6.21 0.33
CA PRO A 119 5.70 7.56 0.53
C PRO A 119 5.26 7.83 1.97
N GLN A 120 4.49 6.92 2.59
CA GLN A 120 4.02 7.13 3.95
C GLN A 120 5.17 7.29 4.95
N VAL A 121 6.19 6.43 4.88
CA VAL A 121 7.38 6.55 5.73
C VAL A 121 8.11 7.85 5.45
N TRP A 122 8.31 8.20 4.17
CA TRP A 122 9.02 9.42 3.80
C TRP A 122 8.33 10.67 4.35
N TYR A 123 7.02 10.85 4.14
CA TYR A 123 6.29 12.01 4.67
C TYR A 123 6.32 12.08 6.20
N ASN A 124 6.25 10.93 6.89
CA ASN A 124 6.43 10.89 8.34
C ASN A 124 7.85 11.30 8.77
N ALA A 125 8.88 10.85 8.04
CA ALA A 125 10.27 11.24 8.30
C ALA A 125 10.49 12.76 8.15
N GLN A 126 9.90 13.37 7.11
CA GLN A 126 9.97 14.82 6.89
C GLN A 126 9.29 15.62 8.02
N GLU A 127 8.29 15.05 8.69
CA GLU A 127 7.61 15.65 9.85
C GLU A 127 8.25 15.27 11.20
N GLY A 128 9.41 14.62 11.19
CA GLY A 128 10.17 14.28 12.41
C GLY A 128 9.58 13.13 13.23
N ILE A 129 8.72 12.31 12.63
CA ILE A 129 8.19 11.10 13.27
C ILE A 129 9.30 10.07 13.40
N ARG A 130 9.43 9.50 14.60
CA ARG A 130 10.49 8.56 14.96
C ARG A 130 10.12 7.11 14.71
N LYS A 131 8.85 6.76 14.95
CA LYS A 131 8.36 5.38 14.91
C LYS A 131 7.03 5.28 14.19
N LEU A 132 6.88 4.24 13.36
CA LEU A 132 5.59 3.85 12.81
C LEU A 132 5.11 2.55 13.43
N THR A 133 3.83 2.53 13.75
CA THR A 133 3.10 1.36 14.21
C THR A 133 2.15 0.88 13.13
N THR A 134 1.91 -0.43 13.06
CA THR A 134 0.91 -0.95 12.13
C THR A 134 0.41 -2.34 12.50
N GLU A 135 -0.70 -2.75 11.91
CA GLU A 135 -1.21 -4.11 11.96
C GLU A 135 -0.68 -4.94 10.78
N THR A 136 -0.70 -6.27 10.91
CA THR A 136 -0.67 -7.12 9.72
C THR A 136 -1.34 -8.47 9.95
N GLY A 137 -2.01 -8.99 8.92
CA GLY A 137 -2.49 -10.37 8.92
C GLY A 137 -1.41 -11.32 8.42
N ALA A 138 -1.45 -11.59 7.11
CA ALA A 138 -0.51 -12.49 6.47
C ALA A 138 0.95 -11.99 6.41
N GLY A 139 1.20 -10.69 6.62
CA GLY A 139 2.53 -10.10 6.72
C GLY A 139 2.95 -9.19 5.57
N GLN A 140 2.24 -9.15 4.43
CA GLN A 140 2.66 -8.33 3.27
C GLN A 140 2.75 -6.84 3.60
N TRP A 141 1.82 -6.31 4.40
CA TRP A 141 1.82 -4.89 4.77
C TRP A 141 2.94 -4.58 5.76
N GLY A 142 3.05 -5.35 6.84
CA GLY A 142 4.13 -5.19 7.80
C GLY A 142 5.52 -5.33 7.17
N SER A 143 5.72 -6.30 6.26
CA SER A 143 6.98 -6.43 5.50
C SER A 143 7.28 -5.20 4.65
N SER A 144 6.26 -4.59 4.03
CA SER A 144 6.46 -3.40 3.19
C SER A 144 6.77 -2.16 4.02
N LEU A 145 6.12 -2.01 5.18
CA LEU A 145 6.38 -0.91 6.09
C LEU A 145 7.76 -1.03 6.75
N ALA A 146 8.14 -2.23 7.21
CA ALA A 146 9.48 -2.48 7.76
C ALA A 146 10.58 -2.15 6.73
N PHE A 147 10.41 -2.61 5.47
CA PHE A 147 11.33 -2.25 4.39
C PHE A 147 11.45 -0.72 4.21
N ALA A 148 10.32 -0.01 4.14
CA ALA A 148 10.30 1.44 3.94
C ALA A 148 10.91 2.19 5.12
N CYS A 149 10.59 1.80 6.37
CA CYS A 149 11.20 2.34 7.59
C CYS A 149 12.73 2.20 7.57
N ALA A 150 13.24 1.04 7.13
CA ALA A 150 14.68 0.82 6.99
C ALA A 150 15.37 1.75 5.97
N GLN A 151 14.64 2.28 4.96
CA GLN A 151 15.21 3.20 3.98
C GLN A 151 15.37 4.63 4.55
N PHE A 152 14.52 5.02 5.49
CA PHE A 152 14.45 6.39 6.02
C PHE A 152 14.81 6.51 7.50
N GLY A 153 15.25 5.41 8.13
CA GLY A 153 15.73 5.41 9.51
C GLY A 153 14.64 5.54 10.58
N LEU A 154 13.40 5.14 10.27
CA LEU A 154 12.31 5.12 11.24
C LEU A 154 12.24 3.75 11.94
N GLU A 155 11.84 3.75 13.21
CA GLU A 155 11.47 2.51 13.91
C GLU A 155 10.15 1.96 13.34
N CYS A 156 10.01 0.64 13.27
CA CYS A 156 8.79 -0.02 12.81
C CYS A 156 8.33 -1.06 13.84
N GLU A 157 7.12 -0.88 14.37
CA GLU A 157 6.52 -1.78 15.34
C GLU A 157 5.21 -2.35 14.81
N ILE A 158 5.08 -3.68 14.80
CA ILE A 158 4.09 -4.39 13.99
C ILE A 158 3.33 -5.39 14.85
N TRP A 159 2.01 -5.26 14.88
CA TRP A 159 1.11 -6.23 15.50
C TRP A 159 0.60 -7.20 14.44
N GLN A 160 1.16 -8.41 14.43
CA GLN A 160 0.73 -9.45 13.51
C GLN A 160 -0.31 -10.36 14.16
N VAL A 161 -1.44 -10.59 13.48
CA VAL A 161 -2.50 -11.50 13.96
C VAL A 161 -1.89 -12.84 14.42
N ALA A 162 -2.11 -13.23 15.68
CA ALA A 162 -1.38 -14.31 16.34
C ALA A 162 -1.42 -15.65 15.57
N ALA A 163 -2.57 -16.03 15.03
CA ALA A 163 -2.69 -17.23 14.19
C ALA A 163 -1.81 -17.14 12.92
N SER A 164 -1.73 -15.96 12.29
CA SER A 164 -0.85 -15.73 11.13
C SER A 164 0.61 -15.65 11.52
N TYR A 165 0.94 -15.04 12.65
CA TYR A 165 2.29 -14.98 13.21
C TYR A 165 2.86 -16.40 13.40
N ARG A 166 2.06 -17.32 13.94
CA ARG A 166 2.42 -18.74 14.12
C ARG A 166 2.50 -19.49 12.79
N ALA A 167 1.52 -19.30 11.89
CA ALA A 167 1.42 -20.05 10.64
C ALA A 167 2.38 -19.57 9.53
N LYS A 168 2.84 -18.31 9.59
CA LYS A 168 3.61 -17.65 8.51
C LYS A 168 4.91 -17.03 9.04
N PRO A 169 5.81 -17.82 9.66
CA PRO A 169 7.01 -17.29 10.31
C PRO A 169 7.97 -16.59 9.34
N TYR A 170 8.01 -16.98 8.06
CA TYR A 170 8.92 -16.34 7.10
C TYR A 170 8.59 -14.88 6.82
N ARG A 171 7.31 -14.48 6.90
CA ARG A 171 6.94 -13.06 6.76
C ARG A 171 7.36 -12.27 7.99
N ARG A 172 7.31 -12.88 9.18
CA ARG A 172 7.89 -12.31 10.39
C ARG A 172 9.39 -12.13 10.26
N THR A 173 10.13 -13.17 9.88
CA THR A 173 11.58 -13.09 9.66
C THR A 173 11.95 -11.98 8.69
N MET A 174 11.17 -11.81 7.62
CA MET A 174 11.36 -10.73 6.65
C MET A 174 11.17 -9.32 7.26
N MET A 175 10.16 -9.15 8.12
CA MET A 175 9.97 -7.90 8.87
C MET A 175 11.13 -7.63 9.83
N GLU A 176 11.57 -8.65 10.57
CA GLU A 176 12.68 -8.56 11.55
C GLU A 176 14.03 -8.27 10.89
N ILE A 177 14.29 -8.81 9.69
CA ILE A 177 15.52 -8.52 8.91
C ILE A 177 15.63 -7.03 8.55
N TRP A 178 14.50 -6.36 8.30
CA TRP A 178 14.45 -4.91 8.08
C TRP A 178 14.33 -4.10 9.38
N GLY A 179 14.57 -4.73 10.54
CA GLY A 179 14.55 -4.05 11.83
C GLY A 179 13.15 -3.83 12.43
N GLY A 180 12.11 -4.44 11.85
CA GLY A 180 10.76 -4.38 12.41
C GLY A 180 10.62 -5.20 13.70
N GLN A 181 10.04 -4.61 14.73
CA GLN A 181 9.66 -5.30 15.97
C GLN A 181 8.26 -5.90 15.81
N VAL A 182 8.14 -7.24 15.83
CA VAL A 182 6.87 -7.92 15.52
C VAL A 182 6.29 -8.60 16.77
N HIS A 183 5.09 -8.19 17.14
CA HIS A 183 4.30 -8.77 18.23
C HIS A 183 3.19 -9.66 17.69
N PRO A 184 2.96 -10.87 18.25
CA PRO A 184 1.71 -11.58 18.01
C PRO A 184 0.56 -10.79 18.67
N SER A 185 -0.54 -10.59 17.95
CA SER A 185 -1.72 -9.87 18.42
C SER A 185 -2.91 -10.82 18.63
N PRO A 186 -3.56 -10.85 19.81
CA PRO A 186 -3.34 -9.97 20.97
C PRO A 186 -1.96 -10.14 21.62
N SER A 187 -1.35 -9.01 22.04
CA SER A 187 0.02 -8.99 22.56
C SER A 187 0.10 -8.77 24.07
N GLY A 188 1.22 -9.16 24.68
CA GLY A 188 1.51 -8.85 26.09
C GLY A 188 2.00 -7.42 26.32
N VAL A 189 2.19 -6.61 25.27
CA VAL A 189 2.79 -5.27 25.37
C VAL A 189 1.77 -4.14 25.48
N THR A 190 0.50 -4.40 25.14
CA THR A 190 -0.60 -3.43 25.31
C THR A 190 -1.60 -3.91 26.37
N ASP A 191 -2.31 -2.98 27.01
CA ASP A 191 -3.30 -3.35 28.02
C ASP A 191 -4.52 -4.06 27.41
N TYR A 192 -4.91 -3.67 26.18
CA TYR A 192 -5.97 -4.35 25.43
C TYR A 192 -5.58 -5.80 25.09
N GLY A 193 -4.36 -6.02 24.62
CA GLY A 193 -3.85 -7.37 24.35
C GLY A 193 -3.76 -8.22 25.62
N LYS A 194 -3.22 -7.67 26.73
CA LYS A 194 -3.17 -8.37 28.04
C LYS A 194 -4.56 -8.78 28.53
N GLN A 195 -5.57 -7.91 28.37
CA GLN A 195 -6.94 -8.23 28.78
C GLN A 195 -7.52 -9.42 28.00
N LEU A 196 -7.24 -9.50 26.70
CA LEU A 196 -7.69 -10.61 25.86
C LEU A 196 -6.92 -11.91 26.19
N LEU A 197 -5.61 -11.82 26.39
CA LEU A 197 -4.78 -12.97 26.77
C LEU A 197 -5.11 -13.52 28.17
N ALA A 198 -5.62 -12.70 29.08
CA ALA A 198 -6.11 -13.16 30.37
C ALA A 198 -7.39 -14.01 30.27
N GLN A 199 -8.17 -13.83 29.19
CA GLN A 199 -9.38 -14.62 28.92
C GLN A 199 -9.04 -15.90 28.14
N ASP A 200 -8.16 -15.78 27.16
CA ASP A 200 -7.67 -16.90 26.34
C ASP A 200 -6.17 -16.71 26.03
N PRO A 201 -5.27 -17.44 26.70
CA PRO A 201 -3.83 -17.35 26.44
C PRO A 201 -3.42 -17.74 25.02
N ASP A 202 -4.23 -18.55 24.32
CA ASP A 202 -3.96 -19.04 22.96
C ASP A 202 -4.74 -18.27 21.88
N HIS A 203 -5.33 -17.13 22.26
CA HIS A 203 -6.22 -16.34 21.43
C HIS A 203 -5.69 -16.20 19.98
N PRO A 204 -6.50 -16.54 18.94
CA PRO A 204 -6.02 -16.58 17.56
C PRO A 204 -5.78 -15.19 16.97
N GLY A 205 -6.37 -14.17 17.58
CA GLY A 205 -6.29 -12.79 17.16
C GLY A 205 -7.20 -12.49 15.97
N SER A 206 -7.30 -11.21 15.65
CA SER A 206 -7.99 -10.72 14.46
C SER A 206 -7.30 -9.46 13.97
N LEU A 207 -7.56 -9.08 12.71
CA LEU A 207 -7.00 -7.84 12.17
C LEU A 207 -7.49 -6.63 12.98
N GLY A 208 -8.76 -6.64 13.43
CA GLY A 208 -9.32 -5.57 14.27
C GLY A 208 -8.57 -5.41 15.60
N ILE A 209 -8.23 -6.52 16.26
CA ILE A 209 -7.46 -6.47 17.51
C ILE A 209 -6.06 -5.87 17.26
N ALA A 210 -5.39 -6.31 16.19
CA ALA A 210 -4.07 -5.80 15.83
C ALA A 210 -4.09 -4.30 15.49
N ILE A 211 -5.14 -3.82 14.82
CA ILE A 211 -5.36 -2.39 14.58
C ILE A 211 -5.51 -1.65 15.91
N SER A 212 -6.36 -2.14 16.81
CA SER A 212 -6.57 -1.51 18.13
C SER A 212 -5.28 -1.40 18.93
N GLU A 213 -4.44 -2.44 18.93
CA GLU A 213 -3.16 -2.41 19.63
C GLU A 213 -2.15 -1.43 18.99
N ALA A 214 -2.02 -1.46 17.67
CA ALA A 214 -1.11 -0.56 16.95
C ALA A 214 -1.50 0.90 17.11
N VAL A 215 -2.79 1.23 16.97
CA VAL A 215 -3.31 2.59 17.20
C VAL A 215 -3.12 3.00 18.65
N ALA A 216 -3.37 2.10 19.61
CA ALA A 216 -3.17 2.40 21.03
C ALA A 216 -1.70 2.70 21.37
N GLU A 217 -0.73 2.12 20.66
CA GLU A 217 0.68 2.52 20.78
C GLU A 217 0.95 3.88 20.14
N ALA A 218 0.44 4.13 18.92
CA ALA A 218 0.66 5.38 18.21
C ALA A 218 0.24 6.62 19.02
N VAL A 219 -0.92 6.56 19.66
CA VAL A 219 -1.50 7.73 20.35
C VAL A 219 -0.83 8.08 21.68
N LYS A 220 0.14 7.27 22.15
CA LYS A 220 0.84 7.52 23.42
C LYS A 220 1.88 8.64 23.33
N ASP A 221 2.44 8.87 22.14
CA ASP A 221 3.54 9.79 21.92
C ASP A 221 3.37 10.45 20.54
N PRO A 222 3.37 11.79 20.44
CA PRO A 222 3.17 12.50 19.18
C PRO A 222 4.26 12.21 18.12
N THR A 223 5.40 11.64 18.52
CA THR A 223 6.48 11.20 17.62
C THR A 223 6.29 9.78 17.08
N ILE A 224 5.17 9.13 17.40
CA ILE A 224 4.76 7.82 16.89
C ILE A 224 3.49 8.00 16.06
N ARG A 225 3.45 7.41 14.87
CA ARG A 225 2.25 7.43 14.02
C ARG A 225 1.81 6.04 13.60
N TYR A 226 0.55 5.93 13.20
CA TYR A 226 -0.02 4.70 12.68
C TYR A 226 -0.04 4.77 11.15
N ALA A 227 0.48 3.74 10.49
CA ALA A 227 0.46 3.63 9.03
C ALA A 227 -0.56 2.57 8.59
N LEU A 228 -1.29 2.85 7.51
CA LEU A 228 -2.35 1.98 7.01
C LEU A 228 -2.17 1.69 5.51
N GLY A 229 -2.30 0.41 5.14
CA GLY A 229 -1.87 -0.08 3.82
C GLY A 229 -2.94 -0.22 2.73
N SER A 230 -4.17 0.25 2.94
CA SER A 230 -5.26 0.07 1.97
C SER A 230 -6.42 1.08 2.12
N VAL A 231 -7.36 1.09 1.18
CA VAL A 231 -8.68 1.80 1.24
C VAL A 231 -8.63 3.32 1.14
N LEU A 232 -7.71 4.00 1.84
CA LEU A 232 -7.61 5.47 1.87
C LEU A 232 -7.24 6.06 0.50
N ASN A 233 -7.72 7.27 0.21
CA ASN A 233 -7.48 7.92 -1.08
C ASN A 233 -6.00 8.08 -1.38
N HIS A 234 -5.19 8.58 -0.43
CA HIS A 234 -3.74 8.70 -0.62
C HIS A 234 -3.07 7.33 -0.86
N VAL A 235 -3.62 6.24 -0.30
CA VAL A 235 -3.11 4.89 -0.58
C VAL A 235 -3.38 4.50 -2.04
N LEU A 236 -4.57 4.76 -2.56
CA LEU A 236 -4.91 4.46 -3.95
C LEU A 236 -4.15 5.38 -4.92
N LEU A 237 -4.01 6.66 -4.59
CA LEU A 237 -3.16 7.64 -5.27
C LEU A 237 -1.73 7.09 -5.45
N HIS A 238 -1.06 6.71 -4.36
CA HIS A 238 0.31 6.19 -4.43
C HIS A 238 0.44 4.94 -5.31
N GLN A 239 -0.61 4.11 -5.36
CA GLN A 239 -0.64 2.88 -6.16
C GLN A 239 -0.85 3.14 -7.66
N THR A 240 -1.27 4.34 -8.07
CA THR A 240 -1.53 4.64 -9.50
C THR A 240 -0.28 4.56 -10.39
N ILE A 241 0.90 4.58 -9.80
CA ILE A 241 2.16 4.31 -10.52
C ILE A 241 2.15 2.91 -11.18
N ILE A 242 1.29 1.98 -10.75
CA ILE A 242 1.06 0.70 -11.41
C ILE A 242 0.42 0.90 -12.78
N GLY A 243 -0.71 1.61 -12.83
CA GLY A 243 -1.48 1.85 -14.04
C GLY A 243 -0.77 2.81 -15.00
N GLU A 244 -0.11 3.85 -14.49
CA GLU A 244 0.67 4.79 -15.31
C GLU A 244 1.79 4.05 -16.07
N GLU A 245 2.51 3.14 -15.42
CA GLU A 245 3.49 2.32 -16.12
C GLU A 245 2.84 1.35 -17.10
N ALA A 246 1.72 0.74 -16.73
CA ALA A 246 1.03 -0.21 -17.61
C ALA A 246 0.54 0.45 -18.91
N LEU A 247 0.08 1.71 -18.86
CA LEU A 247 -0.28 2.50 -20.04
C LEU A 247 0.93 2.68 -20.97
N LEU A 248 2.08 3.11 -20.43
CA LEU A 248 3.30 3.28 -21.23
C LEU A 248 3.80 1.95 -21.82
N GLN A 249 3.71 0.87 -21.05
CA GLN A 249 4.10 -0.47 -21.51
C GLN A 249 3.21 -0.98 -22.63
N LEU A 250 1.89 -0.84 -22.52
CA LEU A 250 0.95 -1.26 -23.56
C LEU A 250 1.11 -0.42 -24.84
N ALA A 251 1.38 0.89 -24.70
CA ALA A 251 1.68 1.76 -25.84
C ALA A 251 2.93 1.31 -26.62
N LYS A 252 3.98 0.80 -25.95
CA LYS A 252 5.19 0.25 -26.62
C LYS A 252 4.91 -0.95 -27.53
N VAL A 253 3.79 -1.64 -27.33
CA VAL A 253 3.37 -2.81 -28.14
C VAL A 253 2.09 -2.56 -28.92
N ASP A 254 1.62 -1.31 -28.97
CA ASP A 254 0.38 -0.90 -29.65
C ASP A 254 -0.85 -1.71 -29.22
N GLU A 255 -0.99 -1.89 -27.91
CA GLU A 255 -2.10 -2.63 -27.31
C GLU A 255 -2.98 -1.70 -26.46
N THR A 256 -4.28 -1.98 -26.45
CA THR A 256 -5.24 -1.35 -25.55
C THR A 256 -6.05 -2.46 -24.89
N PRO A 257 -6.17 -2.48 -23.56
CA PRO A 257 -6.88 -3.55 -22.89
C PRO A 257 -8.39 -3.35 -23.02
N ASP A 258 -9.10 -4.39 -23.45
CA ASP A 258 -10.57 -4.41 -23.46
C ASP A 258 -11.14 -4.64 -22.05
N VAL A 259 -10.41 -5.40 -21.22
CA VAL A 259 -10.83 -5.80 -19.88
C VAL A 259 -9.65 -5.68 -18.92
N LEU A 260 -9.88 -5.06 -17.76
CA LEU A 260 -8.96 -5.05 -16.63
C LEU A 260 -9.51 -5.91 -15.50
N VAL A 261 -8.65 -6.76 -14.93
CA VAL A 261 -9.00 -7.65 -13.83
C VAL A 261 -7.94 -7.51 -12.74
N GLY A 262 -8.36 -7.43 -11.48
CA GLY A 262 -7.48 -7.43 -10.33
C GLY A 262 -8.19 -7.92 -9.08
N CYS A 263 -7.43 -8.47 -8.13
CA CYS A 263 -8.01 -8.97 -6.88
C CYS A 263 -8.33 -7.81 -5.93
N THR A 264 -9.43 -7.90 -5.21
CA THR A 264 -9.90 -6.83 -4.33
C THR A 264 -9.92 -7.30 -2.88
N GLY A 265 -8.80 -7.07 -2.18
CA GLY A 265 -8.80 -7.03 -0.72
C GLY A 265 -9.49 -5.75 -0.25
N GLY A 266 -8.72 -4.75 0.18
CA GLY A 266 -9.23 -3.38 0.34
C GLY A 266 -9.13 -2.53 -0.94
N GLY A 267 -8.94 -3.16 -2.12
CA GLY A 267 -9.03 -2.50 -3.42
C GLY A 267 -7.79 -1.74 -3.93
N SER A 268 -6.76 -1.50 -3.11
CA SER A 268 -5.67 -0.58 -3.49
C SER A 268 -4.84 -0.97 -4.73
N ASN A 269 -4.56 -2.27 -4.93
CA ASN A 269 -3.88 -2.74 -6.15
C ASN A 269 -4.75 -2.56 -7.40
N PHE A 270 -6.05 -2.85 -7.27
CA PHE A 270 -6.98 -2.74 -8.39
C PHE A 270 -7.18 -1.27 -8.77
N GLY A 271 -7.40 -0.38 -7.79
CA GLY A 271 -7.45 1.07 -8.02
C GLY A 271 -6.15 1.59 -8.64
N GLY A 272 -5.00 1.18 -8.10
CA GLY A 272 -3.69 1.56 -8.64
C GLY A 272 -3.47 1.14 -10.10
N LEU A 273 -3.97 -0.03 -10.49
CA LEU A 273 -3.94 -0.46 -11.89
C LEU A 273 -5.00 0.28 -12.72
N ALA A 274 -6.25 0.30 -12.28
CA ALA A 274 -7.41 0.64 -13.09
C ALA A 274 -7.67 2.15 -13.20
N PHE A 275 -7.34 2.96 -12.19
CA PHE A 275 -7.67 4.38 -12.20
C PHE A 275 -7.01 5.16 -13.35
N PRO A 276 -5.72 4.97 -13.68
CA PRO A 276 -5.13 5.60 -14.86
C PRO A 276 -5.82 5.21 -16.17
N PHE A 277 -6.31 3.97 -16.32
CA PHE A 277 -7.09 3.59 -17.52
C PHE A 277 -8.51 4.17 -17.51
N LEU A 278 -9.11 4.30 -16.34
CA LEU A 278 -10.43 4.91 -16.18
C LEU A 278 -10.38 6.40 -16.59
N ARG A 279 -9.29 7.12 -16.28
CA ARG A 279 -9.04 8.49 -16.75
C ARG A 279 -9.21 8.63 -18.26
N GLU A 280 -8.73 7.67 -19.05
CA GLU A 280 -8.81 7.69 -20.51
C GLU A 280 -10.24 7.48 -21.05
N LYS A 281 -11.22 7.29 -20.16
CA LYS A 281 -12.64 7.04 -20.49
C LYS A 281 -13.61 8.06 -19.87
N LEU A 282 -13.16 8.83 -18.87
CA LEU A 282 -13.97 9.83 -18.15
C LEU A 282 -13.99 11.18 -18.87
#